data_AF-A0A534SGS0-F1
#
_entry.id   AF-A0A534SGS0-F1
#
_cell.length_a   1.000
_cell.length_b   1.000
_cell.length_c   1.000
_cell.angle_alpha   90.00
_cell.angle_beta   90.00
_cell.angle_gamma   90.00
#
_symmetry.space_group_name_H-M   'P 1'
#
loop_
_entity.id
_entity.type
_entity.pdbx_description
1 polymer ?
#
loop_
_entity_poly.entity_id
_entity_poly.type
_entity_poly.pdbx_seq_one_letter_code
_entity_poly.pdbx_strand_id
1 'polypeptide(L)'
;MEAAKARRSGALQRVKKKDYVGDVSVLVLACGDARTKQVYLTTRQAADREKLFQASIANAVQQMMLTAASMNLGTVGVSVREEVEPELRELFEVPQELRLLWVVPIGHARSWPKAKPRRTAAAFTHTEVYDPKKLRRDADIHPWPKS
;
A
#
# COMPACT_ATOMS: atom_id res chain seq x y z
N MET A 1 3.51 27.27 4.99
CA MET A 1 3.41 25.95 5.66
C MET A 1 1.96 25.53 5.89
N GLU A 2 1.08 26.44 6.32
CA GLU A 2 -0.34 26.19 6.56
C GLU A 2 -1.15 25.82 5.30
N ALA A 3 -0.91 26.52 4.18
CA ALA A 3 -1.58 26.25 2.89
C ALA A 3 -1.28 24.84 2.33
N ALA A 4 -0.04 24.34 2.50
CA ALA A 4 0.33 22.99 2.08
C ALA A 4 -0.34 21.91 2.96
N LYS A 5 -0.55 22.20 4.25
CA LYS A 5 -1.28 21.33 5.17
C LYS A 5 -2.79 21.31 4.86
N ALA A 6 -3.36 22.46 4.52
CA ALA A 6 -4.76 22.59 4.09
C ALA A 6 -5.03 21.87 2.74
N ARG A 7 -4.14 22.03 1.74
CA ARG A 7 -4.21 21.34 0.44
C ARG A 7 -4.15 19.82 0.62
N ARG A 8 -3.31 19.31 1.53
CA ARG A 8 -3.22 17.88 1.89
C ARG A 8 -4.50 17.36 2.58
N SER A 9 -5.06 18.12 3.52
CA SER A 9 -6.19 17.66 4.35
C SER A 9 -7.47 17.42 3.55
N GLY A 10 -7.83 18.32 2.61
CA GLY A 10 -9.09 18.24 1.86
C GLY A 10 -9.18 17.05 0.88
N ALA A 11 -8.12 16.81 0.10
CA ALA A 11 -8.11 15.70 -0.86
C ALA A 11 -7.99 14.32 -0.17
N LEU A 12 -7.26 14.25 0.95
CA LEU A 12 -7.03 12.99 1.66
C LEU A 12 -8.22 12.58 2.54
N GLN A 13 -9.07 13.52 2.96
CA GLN A 13 -10.37 13.21 3.56
C GLN A 13 -11.30 12.49 2.58
N ARG A 14 -11.22 12.80 1.28
CA ARG A 14 -12.00 12.13 0.22
C ARG A 14 -11.50 10.72 -0.09
N VAL A 15 -10.23 10.42 0.18
CA VAL A 15 -9.63 9.09 -0.04
C VAL A 15 -10.22 8.00 0.86
N LYS A 16 -10.85 8.31 2.01
CA LYS A 16 -11.74 7.35 2.74
C LYS A 16 -12.49 7.85 3.99
N LYS A 17 -12.79 9.15 4.19
CA LYS A 17 -13.20 9.68 5.52
C LYS A 17 -12.22 9.25 6.61
N LYS A 18 -10.92 9.37 6.31
CA LYS A 18 -9.84 8.94 7.21
C LYS A 18 -9.11 10.17 7.69
N ASP A 19 -9.56 10.65 8.84
CA ASP A 19 -9.16 11.95 9.41
C ASP A 19 -7.65 12.02 9.71
N TYR A 20 -7.00 10.86 9.90
CA TYR A 20 -5.59 10.77 10.26
C TYR A 20 -4.62 11.28 9.19
N VAL A 21 -5.02 11.37 7.92
CA VAL A 21 -4.08 11.71 6.83
C VAL A 21 -3.71 13.20 6.84
N GLY A 22 -4.52 14.07 7.46
CA GLY A 22 -4.15 15.47 7.71
C GLY A 22 -3.19 15.66 8.90
N ASP A 23 -3.11 14.66 9.78
CA ASP A 23 -2.39 14.71 11.06
C ASP A 23 -1.01 14.05 11.01
N VAL A 24 -0.67 13.38 9.91
CA VAL A 24 0.62 12.70 9.76
C VAL A 24 1.75 13.68 9.50
N SER A 25 2.94 13.36 10.04
CA SER A 25 4.13 14.18 9.87
C SER A 25 4.59 14.22 8.40
N VAL A 26 4.51 13.08 7.71
CA VAL A 26 4.93 12.92 6.32
C VAL A 26 3.91 12.09 5.55
N LEU A 27 3.69 12.47 4.30
CA LEU A 27 2.91 11.71 3.34
C LEU A 27 3.81 11.33 2.17
N VAL A 28 4.01 10.04 1.92
CA VAL A 28 4.77 9.54 0.77
C VAL A 28 3.81 9.06 -0.30
N LEU A 29 3.99 9.54 -1.53
CA LEU A 29 3.32 9.01 -2.71
C LEU A 29 4.27 8.02 -3.39
N ALA A 30 3.92 6.75 -3.40
CA ALA A 30 4.70 5.74 -4.11
C ALA A 30 4.25 5.71 -5.57
N CYS A 31 5.06 6.33 -6.42
CA CYS A 31 4.88 6.34 -7.86
C CYS A 31 5.85 5.36 -8.51
N GLY A 32 5.42 4.74 -9.61
CA GLY A 32 6.27 3.88 -10.42
C GLY A 32 6.27 4.32 -11.88
N ASP A 33 7.45 4.40 -12.48
CA ASP A 33 7.60 4.64 -13.91
C ASP A 33 7.41 3.32 -14.68
N ALA A 34 6.29 3.20 -15.40
CA ALA A 34 5.95 1.98 -16.13
C ALA A 34 6.94 1.66 -17.27
N ARG A 35 7.74 2.64 -17.72
CA ARG A 35 8.78 2.46 -18.76
C ARG A 35 9.91 1.57 -18.26
N THR A 36 10.16 1.52 -16.96
CA THR A 36 11.20 0.67 -16.35
C THR A 36 10.96 -0.82 -16.58
N LYS A 37 9.72 -1.22 -16.92
CA LYS A 37 9.42 -2.59 -17.37
C LYS A 37 10.25 -3.02 -18.59
N GLN A 38 10.71 -2.09 -19.43
CA GLN A 38 11.49 -2.40 -20.62
C GLN A 38 12.86 -3.02 -20.29
N VAL A 39 13.40 -2.71 -19.11
CA VAL A 39 14.73 -3.17 -18.66
C VAL A 39 14.67 -4.34 -17.67
N TYR A 40 13.49 -4.93 -17.44
CA TYR A 40 13.38 -6.14 -16.65
C TYR A 40 13.90 -7.35 -17.44
N LEU A 41 15.13 -7.75 -17.09
CA LEU A 41 15.87 -8.84 -17.74
C LEU A 41 15.40 -10.24 -17.31
N THR A 42 14.66 -10.33 -16.20
CA THR A 42 14.29 -11.61 -15.55
C THR A 42 13.12 -12.33 -16.23
N THR A 43 12.45 -11.72 -17.21
CA THR A 43 11.37 -12.37 -17.96
C THR A 43 11.29 -11.89 -19.41
N ARG A 44 11.04 -12.84 -20.32
CA ARG A 44 10.77 -12.59 -21.74
C ARG A 44 9.29 -12.28 -22.02
N GLN A 45 8.39 -12.54 -21.08
CA GLN A 45 6.95 -12.31 -21.26
C GLN A 45 6.53 -10.95 -20.72
N ALA A 46 5.81 -10.17 -21.54
CA ALA A 46 5.34 -8.84 -21.16
C ALA A 46 4.44 -8.85 -19.90
N ALA A 47 3.58 -9.88 -19.76
CA ALA A 47 2.69 -10.02 -18.61
C ALA A 47 3.45 -10.18 -17.28
N ASP A 48 4.58 -10.86 -17.28
CA ASP A 48 5.40 -11.02 -16.07
C ASP A 48 6.11 -9.72 -15.69
N ARG A 49 6.42 -8.84 -16.65
CA ARG A 49 7.02 -7.53 -16.36
C ARG A 49 6.08 -6.64 -15.58
N GLU A 50 4.77 -6.72 -15.83
CA GLU A 50 3.77 -6.02 -15.03
C GLU A 50 3.72 -6.55 -13.59
N LYS A 51 3.77 -7.88 -13.40
CA LYS A 51 3.82 -8.48 -12.06
C LYS A 51 5.07 -8.03 -11.30
N LEU A 52 6.23 -8.04 -11.96
CA LEU A 52 7.50 -7.58 -11.38
C LEU A 52 7.42 -6.11 -10.99
N PHE A 53 6.88 -5.25 -11.87
CA PHE A 53 6.71 -3.83 -11.58
C PHE A 53 5.89 -3.59 -10.31
N GLN A 54 4.72 -4.23 -10.21
CA GLN A 54 3.88 -4.09 -9.01
C GLN A 54 4.56 -4.66 -7.76
N ALA A 55 5.23 -5.81 -7.87
CA ALA A 55 5.95 -6.42 -6.75
C ALA A 55 7.12 -5.55 -6.27
N SER A 56 7.88 -4.95 -7.18
CA SER A 56 8.99 -4.05 -6.85
C SER A 56 8.50 -2.83 -6.06
N ILE A 57 7.41 -2.20 -6.49
CA ILE A 57 6.83 -1.05 -5.77
C ILE A 57 6.25 -1.48 -4.42
N ALA A 58 5.52 -2.60 -4.36
CA ALA A 58 4.97 -3.11 -3.11
C ALA A 58 6.07 -3.44 -2.09
N ASN A 59 7.18 -4.04 -2.54
CA ASN A 59 8.33 -4.32 -1.69
C ASN A 59 8.96 -3.03 -1.16
N ALA A 60 9.14 -2.01 -2.01
CA ALA A 60 9.66 -0.72 -1.57
C ALA A 60 8.76 -0.07 -0.51
N VAL A 61 7.44 -0.08 -0.73
CA VAL A 61 6.45 0.40 0.24
C VAL A 61 6.53 -0.36 1.57
N GLN A 62 6.61 -1.69 1.52
CA GLN A 62 6.73 -2.51 2.72
C GLN A 62 8.02 -2.22 3.48
N GLN A 63 9.15 -2.02 2.79
CA GLN A 63 10.42 -1.65 3.43
C GLN A 63 10.33 -0.28 4.11
N MET A 64 9.73 0.72 3.46
CA MET A 64 9.49 2.02 4.10
C MET A 64 8.63 1.88 5.36
N MET A 65 7.59 1.05 5.32
CA MET A 65 6.72 0.81 6.48
C MET A 65 7.44 0.10 7.63
N LEU A 66 8.30 -0.89 7.33
CA LEU A 66 9.11 -1.57 8.34
C LEU A 66 10.14 -0.63 8.98
N THR A 67 10.78 0.22 8.20
CA THR A 67 11.70 1.25 8.71
C THR A 67 10.96 2.26 9.59
N ALA A 68 9.77 2.72 9.20
CA ALA A 68 8.96 3.58 10.06
C ALA A 68 8.63 2.89 11.40
N ALA A 69 8.25 1.61 11.36
CA ALA A 69 7.96 0.83 12.56
C ALA A 69 9.19 0.65 13.46
N SER A 70 10.38 0.43 12.90
CA SER A 70 11.62 0.32 13.70
C SER A 70 12.00 1.62 14.40
N MET A 71 11.56 2.76 13.86
CA MET A 71 11.68 4.09 14.46
C MET A 71 10.53 4.44 15.41
N ASN A 72 9.68 3.48 15.77
CA ASN A 72 8.49 3.67 16.60
C ASN A 72 7.47 4.68 16.02
N LEU A 73 7.37 4.75 14.69
CA LEU A 73 6.38 5.55 13.96
C LEU A 73 5.21 4.69 13.49
N GLY A 74 4.02 5.28 13.49
CA GLY A 74 2.80 4.69 12.93
C GLY A 74 2.72 4.89 11.43
N THR A 75 2.24 3.87 10.71
CA THR A 75 2.05 3.93 9.26
C THR A 75 0.96 2.96 8.78
N VAL A 76 0.50 3.17 7.54
CA VAL A 76 -0.44 2.30 6.84
C VAL A 76 -0.23 2.41 5.33
N GLY A 77 -0.16 1.28 4.63
CA GLY A 77 -0.18 1.27 3.17
C GLY A 77 -1.60 1.48 2.66
N VAL A 78 -1.83 2.51 1.86
CA VAL A 78 -3.12 2.78 1.21
C VAL A 78 -2.95 2.64 -0.29
N SER A 79 -3.58 1.63 -0.88
CA SER A 79 -3.63 1.49 -2.34
C SER A 79 -4.44 2.64 -2.92
N VAL A 80 -3.89 3.31 -3.94
CA VAL A 80 -4.60 4.34 -4.68
C VAL A 80 -5.62 3.67 -5.58
N ARG A 81 -6.87 4.11 -5.49
CA ARG A 81 -7.98 3.57 -6.28
C ARG A 81 -8.27 4.49 -7.45
N GLU A 82 -8.83 3.94 -8.51
CA GLU A 82 -9.18 4.67 -9.73
C GLU A 82 -10.06 5.89 -9.45
N GLU A 83 -10.97 5.81 -8.48
CA GLU A 83 -11.91 6.90 -8.20
C GLU A 83 -11.26 8.13 -7.57
N VAL A 84 -10.07 8.00 -6.98
CA VAL A 84 -9.36 9.07 -6.25
C VAL A 84 -8.02 9.43 -6.87
N GLU A 85 -7.53 8.63 -7.82
CA GLU A 85 -6.24 8.81 -8.47
C GLU A 85 -6.14 10.16 -9.21
N PRO A 86 -7.13 10.59 -10.02
CA PRO A 86 -7.03 11.85 -10.77
C PRO A 86 -6.91 13.07 -9.84
N GLU A 87 -7.68 13.09 -8.75
CA GLU A 87 -7.65 14.17 -7.76
C GLU A 87 -6.28 14.22 -7.06
N LEU A 88 -5.75 13.07 -6.63
CA LEU A 88 -4.42 13.01 -6.01
C LEU A 88 -3.32 13.44 -6.97
N ARG A 89 -3.41 13.02 -8.24
CA ARG A 89 -2.45 13.38 -9.28
C ARG A 89 -2.41 14.88 -9.51
N GLU A 90 -3.57 15.51 -9.68
CA GLU A 90 -3.68 16.96 -9.85
C GLU A 90 -3.16 17.71 -8.62
N LEU A 91 -3.56 17.26 -7.43
CA LEU A 91 -3.16 17.92 -6.18
C LEU A 91 -1.65 17.92 -5.95
N PHE A 92 -1.00 16.80 -6.26
CA PHE A 92 0.42 16.59 -6.04
C PHE A 92 1.26 16.74 -7.32
N GLU A 93 0.65 17.22 -8.39
CA GLU A 93 1.30 17.51 -9.67
C GLU A 93 2.11 16.31 -10.19
N VAL A 94 1.56 15.10 -10.04
CA VAL A 94 2.23 13.85 -10.42
C VAL A 94 2.26 13.74 -11.95
N PRO A 95 3.45 13.62 -12.60
CA PRO A 95 3.56 13.50 -14.04
C PRO A 95 2.79 12.29 -14.61
N GLN A 96 2.16 12.46 -15.78
CA GLN A 96 1.31 11.44 -16.41
C GLN A 96 2.05 10.14 -16.73
N GLU A 97 3.37 10.22 -16.94
CA GLU A 97 4.23 9.07 -17.20
C GLU A 97 4.38 8.16 -15.98
N LEU A 98 4.15 8.69 -14.77
CA LEU A 98 4.24 7.95 -13.53
C LEU A 98 2.90 7.39 -13.11
N ARG A 99 2.87 6.10 -12.75
CA ARG A 99 1.71 5.48 -12.11
C ARG A 99 1.73 5.78 -10.62
N LEU A 100 0.69 6.42 -10.11
CA LEU A 100 0.48 6.62 -8.69
C LEU A 100 -0.19 5.37 -8.09
N LEU A 101 0.51 4.64 -7.23
CA LEU A 101 0.11 3.29 -6.80
C LEU A 101 -0.27 3.22 -5.33
N TRP A 102 0.49 3.91 -4.46
CA TRP A 102 0.27 3.89 -3.02
C TRP A 102 0.44 5.26 -2.39
N VAL A 103 -0.28 5.46 -1.29
CA VAL A 103 -0.03 6.53 -0.32
C VAL A 103 0.42 5.88 0.98
N VAL A 104 1.52 6.37 1.54
CA VAL A 104 2.10 5.87 2.80
C VAL A 104 2.20 7.04 3.79
N PRO A 105 1.18 7.25 4.62
CA PRO A 105 1.22 8.20 5.72
C PRO A 105 2.16 7.70 6.82
N ILE A 106 2.99 8.59 7.37
CA ILE A 106 3.97 8.27 8.43
C ILE A 106 3.93 9.38 9.49
N GLY A 107 3.84 9.00 10.76
CA GLY A 107 3.88 9.95 11.86
C GLY A 107 3.86 9.27 13.23
N HIS A 108 3.76 10.07 14.29
CA HIS A 108 3.61 9.53 15.64
C HIS A 108 2.18 9.02 15.86
N ALA A 109 2.04 7.75 16.23
CA ALA A 109 0.74 7.17 16.49
C ALA A 109 0.13 7.74 17.77
N ARG A 110 -1.10 8.25 17.70
CA ARG A 110 -1.88 8.64 18.89
C ARG A 110 -2.20 7.44 19.78
N SER A 111 -2.38 6.27 19.17
CA SER A 111 -2.69 5.01 19.83
C SER A 111 -2.25 3.84 18.96
N TRP A 112 -1.85 2.73 19.58
CA TRP A 112 -1.49 1.50 18.89
C TRP A 112 -2.64 0.49 18.96
N PRO A 113 -3.36 0.22 17.86
CA PRO A 113 -4.43 -0.77 17.86
C PRO A 113 -3.85 -2.17 18.08
N LYS A 114 -4.64 -3.06 18.70
CA LYS A 114 -4.27 -4.47 18.82
C LYS A 114 -4.05 -5.08 17.43
N ALA A 115 -3.05 -5.94 17.32
CA ALA A 115 -2.80 -6.69 16.10
C ALA A 115 -4.04 -7.48 15.70
N LYS A 116 -4.45 -7.37 14.43
CA LYS A 116 -5.54 -8.20 13.91
C LYS A 116 -5.10 -9.67 13.89
N PRO A 117 -5.97 -10.62 14.27
CA PRO A 117 -5.64 -12.04 14.22
C PRO A 117 -5.26 -12.43 12.79
N ARG A 118 -4.19 -13.23 12.70
CA ARG A 118 -3.70 -13.83 11.46
C ARG A 118 -3.77 -15.34 11.58
N ARG A 119 -3.79 -16.03 10.44
CA ARG A 119 -3.58 -17.49 10.42
C ARG A 119 -2.23 -17.81 11.06
N THR A 120 -2.15 -18.94 11.76
CA THR A 120 -0.88 -19.48 12.23
C THR A 120 0.01 -19.80 11.03
N ALA A 121 1.33 -19.73 11.19
CA ALA A 121 2.29 -20.03 10.12
C ALA A 121 2.01 -21.42 9.51
N ALA A 122 1.86 -22.44 10.37
CA ALA A 122 1.59 -23.82 9.96
C ALA A 122 0.35 -23.99 9.07
N ALA A 123 -0.64 -23.08 9.18
CA ALA A 123 -1.85 -23.15 8.39
C ALA A 123 -1.63 -22.79 6.91
N PHE A 124 -0.58 -22.04 6.55
CA PHE A 124 -0.34 -21.60 5.16
C PHE A 124 1.08 -21.85 4.65
N THR A 125 1.97 -22.42 5.46
CA THR A 125 3.26 -22.94 5.01
C THR A 125 3.12 -24.36 4.48
N HIS A 126 3.96 -24.71 3.53
CA HIS A 126 3.99 -26.02 2.85
C HIS A 126 5.44 -26.52 2.82
N THR A 127 5.64 -27.84 2.78
CA THR A 127 6.96 -28.47 2.75
C THR A 127 7.07 -29.26 1.46
N GLU A 128 8.09 -28.95 0.66
CA GLU A 128 8.35 -29.45 -0.71
C GLU A 128 7.25 -29.19 -1.75
N VAL A 129 6.00 -29.55 -1.45
CA VAL A 129 4.86 -29.45 -2.35
C VAL A 129 3.67 -28.81 -1.65
N TYR A 130 2.76 -28.22 -2.43
CA TYR A 130 1.50 -27.70 -1.91
C TYR A 130 0.70 -28.82 -1.24
N ASP A 131 0.12 -28.53 -0.08
CA ASP A 131 -0.74 -29.46 0.67
C ASP A 131 -2.19 -29.08 0.41
N PRO A 132 -2.95 -29.85 -0.40
CA PRO A 132 -4.33 -29.54 -0.73
C PRO A 132 -5.25 -29.49 0.50
N LYS A 133 -4.89 -30.15 1.60
CA LYS A 133 -5.68 -30.11 2.85
C LYS A 133 -5.66 -28.73 3.51
N LYS A 134 -4.68 -27.88 3.17
CA LYS A 134 -4.58 -26.49 3.65
C LYS A 134 -5.28 -25.49 2.73
N LEU A 135 -5.89 -25.95 1.65
CA LEU A 135 -6.74 -25.12 0.80
C LEU A 135 -7.93 -24.63 1.63
N ARG A 136 -8.15 -23.32 1.61
CA ARG A 136 -9.24 -22.70 2.36
C ARG A 136 -10.56 -23.05 1.68
N ARG A 137 -11.57 -23.40 2.47
CA ARG A 137 -12.92 -23.62 1.97
C ARG A 137 -13.60 -22.27 1.77
N ASP A 138 -14.49 -22.19 0.80
CA ASP A 138 -15.23 -20.94 0.52
C ASP A 138 -15.98 -20.42 1.75
N ALA A 139 -16.56 -21.32 2.56
CA ALA A 139 -17.25 -20.97 3.81
C ALA A 139 -16.33 -20.28 4.85
N ASP A 140 -15.02 -20.51 4.78
CA ASP A 140 -14.06 -19.85 5.66
C ASP A 140 -13.65 -18.47 5.11
N ILE A 141 -13.99 -18.10 3.88
CA ILE A 141 -13.62 -16.82 3.24
C ILE A 141 -14.73 -15.80 3.47
N HIS A 142 -14.60 -15.02 4.53
CA HIS A 142 -15.54 -13.97 4.86
C HIS A 142 -14.85 -12.60 5.00
N PRO A 143 -15.56 -11.49 4.72
CA PRO A 143 -15.06 -10.16 5.00
C PRO A 143 -14.67 -10.03 6.48
N TRP A 144 -13.73 -9.12 6.75
CA TRP A 144 -13.50 -8.71 8.13
C TRP A 144 -14.79 -8.04 8.66
N PRO A 145 -15.27 -8.38 9.88
CA PRO A 145 -16.46 -7.75 10.44
C PRO A 145 -16.29 -6.23 10.44
N LYS A 146 -17.27 -5.50 9.91
CA LYS A 146 -17.33 -4.05 10.07
C LYS A 146 -17.81 -3.80 11.50
N SER A 147 -16.92 -3.29 12.35
CA SER A 147 -17.28 -2.71 13.65
C SER A 147 -17.99 -1.37 13.44
#